data_AF-L9LE31-F1
#
_entry.id   AF-L9LE31-F1
#
_cell.length_a   1.000
_cell.length_b   1.000
_cell.length_c   1.000
_cell.angle_alpha   90.00
_cell.angle_beta   90.00
_cell.angle_gamma   90.00
#
_symmetry.space_group_name_H-M   'P 1'
#
loop_
_entity.id
_entity.type
_entity.pdbx_description
1 polymer ?
#
loop_
_entity_poly.entity_id
_entity_poly.type
_entity_poly.pdbx_seq_one_letter_code
_entity_poly.pdbx_strand_id
1 'polypeptide(L)'
;MTGGRFDFDDGGTYCGGWEEGKAHGHGICTGPKGQGEYSGSWSHGFEVVGGYTWPSGNTYQGYWAQGKRHGLGVETKGKWMYRGEWSHGFKGRYGVRQSLCTPARYEGTWSNGLQDGYGVETYGDGGTYQGQWAGGMRHGYGVRQSVPYGMATVIRSPLRTSLASLRSEQSNGSVLHDAAAAADSPAGTRGGFVLNFHADAELAGKKKGGLFRRGSLLGSMKLRKSESKSSISSKRSSVRSDAAMSRISSSDANSTISFGDVDCDFCPVEDHVDATTTETYMGEWKNDKRNGFGISERSNGMKYEGEWANNKRHGYGCTVFPDGSKEEGKYKNNILVRGIRKQLIPIRNTKTREKVDRAIEGAQRAAAMARTKVEIANSRQVQGSEHARFTGNASEQQLPGGQSTTLTTFHRGLS
;
A
#
# COMPACT_ATOMS: atom_id res chain seq x y z
N MET A 1 -42.98 16.55 -25.15
CA MET A 1 -41.99 17.15 -24.22
C MET A 1 -41.46 18.42 -24.85
N THR A 2 -41.63 19.56 -24.20
CA THR A 2 -40.96 20.82 -24.58
C THR A 2 -39.60 20.86 -23.89
N GLY A 3 -38.52 20.74 -24.67
CA GLY A 3 -37.17 20.99 -24.16
C GLY A 3 -36.95 22.48 -23.90
N GLY A 4 -36.19 22.82 -22.87
CA GLY A 4 -35.93 24.21 -22.48
C GLY A 4 -34.60 24.38 -21.76
N ARG A 5 -34.04 25.58 -21.88
CA ARG A 5 -32.89 26.05 -21.09
C ARG A 5 -33.40 26.84 -19.89
N PHE A 6 -32.75 26.66 -18.75
CA PHE A 6 -32.89 27.46 -17.54
C PHE A 6 -31.50 27.84 -17.06
N ASP A 7 -31.30 29.11 -16.70
CA ASP A 7 -30.04 29.65 -16.19
C ASP A 7 -30.22 29.95 -14.70
N PHE A 8 -29.32 29.44 -13.85
CA PHE A 8 -29.38 29.61 -12.39
C PHE A 8 -28.64 30.87 -11.95
N ASP A 9 -29.09 31.50 -10.86
CA ASP A 9 -28.50 32.73 -10.30
C ASP A 9 -27.01 32.58 -9.91
N ASP A 10 -26.54 31.35 -9.70
CA ASP A 10 -25.14 31.04 -9.38
C ASP A 10 -24.23 30.90 -10.64
N GLY A 11 -24.81 31.02 -11.84
CA GLY A 11 -24.14 30.87 -13.13
C GLY A 11 -24.01 29.42 -13.64
N GLY A 12 -24.70 28.46 -13.03
CA GLY A 12 -24.98 27.15 -13.63
C GLY A 12 -26.13 27.21 -14.64
N THR A 13 -26.33 26.13 -15.40
CA THR A 13 -27.36 26.04 -16.45
C THR A 13 -27.97 24.64 -16.55
N TYR A 14 -29.30 24.52 -16.65
CA TYR A 14 -29.98 23.30 -17.08
C TYR A 14 -30.46 23.40 -18.53
N CYS A 15 -30.20 22.38 -19.34
CA CYS A 15 -30.68 22.24 -20.71
C CYS A 15 -31.27 20.83 -20.89
N GLY A 16 -32.60 20.72 -20.97
CA GLY A 16 -33.26 19.41 -21.03
C GLY A 16 -34.79 19.47 -21.07
N GLY A 17 -35.43 18.33 -20.81
CA GLY A 17 -36.89 18.23 -20.72
C GLY A 17 -37.46 18.73 -19.38
N TRP A 18 -38.73 19.13 -19.41
CA TRP A 18 -39.46 19.63 -18.24
C TRP A 18 -40.83 18.97 -18.13
N GLU A 19 -41.22 18.64 -16.90
CA GLU A 19 -42.55 18.12 -16.53
C GLU A 19 -42.94 18.68 -15.16
N GLU A 20 -44.18 19.17 -15.00
CA GLU A 20 -44.67 19.85 -13.78
C GLU A 20 -43.74 20.96 -13.22
N GLY A 21 -43.02 21.67 -14.09
CA GLY A 21 -42.05 22.71 -13.68
C GLY A 21 -40.75 22.15 -13.08
N LYS A 22 -40.45 20.85 -13.25
CA LYS A 22 -39.25 20.16 -12.76
C LYS A 22 -38.49 19.53 -13.94
N ALA A 23 -37.18 19.35 -13.80
CA ALA A 23 -36.36 18.65 -14.78
C ALA A 23 -36.83 17.19 -14.96
N HIS A 24 -37.07 16.76 -16.20
CA HIS A 24 -37.55 15.41 -16.53
C HIS A 24 -37.01 14.93 -17.88
N GLY A 25 -36.74 13.63 -18.00
CA GLY A 25 -36.41 12.97 -19.26
C GLY A 25 -34.90 12.86 -19.41
N HIS A 26 -34.33 13.59 -20.36
CA HIS A 26 -32.88 13.75 -20.50
C HIS A 26 -32.49 15.23 -20.47
N GLY A 27 -31.33 15.53 -19.91
CA GLY A 27 -30.81 16.89 -19.81
C GLY A 27 -29.40 16.98 -19.25
N ILE A 28 -28.75 18.10 -19.56
CA ILE A 28 -27.43 18.48 -19.09
C ILE A 28 -27.60 19.57 -18.02
N CYS A 29 -26.88 19.48 -16.91
CA CYS A 29 -26.88 20.47 -15.84
C CYS A 29 -25.44 20.84 -15.46
N THR A 30 -25.08 22.11 -15.54
CA THR A 30 -23.78 22.61 -15.06
C THR A 30 -23.89 23.17 -13.65
N GLY A 31 -22.85 22.95 -12.84
CA GLY A 31 -22.77 23.49 -11.48
C GLY A 31 -22.51 25.00 -11.44
N PRO A 32 -22.42 25.60 -10.23
CA PRO A 32 -22.22 27.04 -10.04
C PRO A 32 -21.09 27.60 -10.90
N LYS A 33 -21.32 28.71 -11.60
CA LYS A 33 -20.37 29.33 -12.55
C LYS A 33 -19.87 28.39 -13.65
N GLY A 34 -20.72 27.44 -14.08
CA GLY A 34 -20.37 26.39 -15.03
C GLY A 34 -19.41 25.32 -14.47
N GLN A 35 -19.21 25.23 -13.15
CA GLN A 35 -18.23 24.32 -12.56
C GLN A 35 -18.76 22.89 -12.41
N GLY A 36 -18.33 22.04 -13.34
CA GLY A 36 -18.70 20.63 -13.39
C GLY A 36 -20.04 20.43 -14.09
N GLU A 37 -20.25 19.24 -14.63
CA GLU A 37 -21.36 18.95 -15.54
C GLU A 37 -21.96 17.57 -15.23
N TYR A 38 -23.28 17.54 -15.05
CA TYR A 38 -24.10 16.33 -15.15
C TYR A 38 -24.66 16.22 -16.57
N SER A 39 -24.64 15.01 -17.14
CA SER A 39 -25.38 14.68 -18.36
C SER A 39 -26.04 13.30 -18.19
N GLY A 40 -27.35 13.23 -18.33
CA GLY A 40 -28.09 11.99 -18.06
C GLY A 40 -29.60 12.13 -18.03
N SER A 41 -30.24 11.19 -17.34
CA SER A 41 -31.68 11.10 -17.17
C SER A 41 -32.16 11.71 -15.84
N TRP A 42 -33.28 12.42 -15.92
CA TRP A 42 -33.90 13.16 -14.83
C TRP A 42 -35.34 12.68 -14.61
N SER A 43 -35.79 12.66 -13.36
CA SER A 43 -37.19 12.45 -13.01
C SER A 43 -37.60 13.40 -11.90
N HIS A 44 -38.60 14.23 -12.17
CA HIS A 44 -39.23 15.14 -11.20
C HIS A 44 -38.22 16.01 -10.42
N GLY A 45 -37.15 16.47 -11.10
CA GLY A 45 -36.10 17.32 -10.54
C GLY A 45 -34.86 16.60 -9.99
N PHE A 46 -34.84 15.26 -9.99
CA PHE A 46 -33.71 14.46 -9.48
C PHE A 46 -32.99 13.67 -10.58
N GLU A 47 -31.69 13.48 -10.38
CA GLU A 47 -30.84 12.63 -11.21
C GLU A 47 -31.21 11.15 -11.01
N VAL A 48 -31.34 10.40 -12.10
CA VAL A 48 -31.67 8.96 -12.07
C VAL A 48 -30.50 8.10 -12.53
N VAL A 49 -29.93 8.42 -13.70
CA VAL A 49 -28.80 7.70 -14.29
C VAL A 49 -28.06 8.62 -15.25
N GLY A 50 -26.75 8.75 -15.10
CA GLY A 50 -25.98 9.71 -15.88
C GLY A 50 -24.49 9.81 -15.50
N GLY A 51 -23.77 10.54 -16.34
CA GLY A 51 -22.39 10.96 -16.10
C GLY A 51 -22.33 12.27 -15.32
N TYR A 52 -21.40 12.39 -14.37
CA TYR A 52 -20.98 13.66 -13.80
C TYR A 52 -19.46 13.83 -13.91
N THR A 53 -19.02 14.99 -14.37
CA THR A 53 -17.62 15.39 -14.45
C THR A 53 -17.35 16.52 -13.46
N TRP A 54 -16.48 16.28 -12.47
CA TRP A 54 -16.03 17.32 -11.53
C TRP A 54 -15.04 18.28 -12.21
N PRO A 55 -14.93 19.56 -11.76
CA PRO A 55 -13.91 20.50 -12.24
C PRO A 55 -12.46 20.02 -12.14
N SER A 56 -12.21 18.98 -11.34
CA SER A 56 -10.92 18.31 -11.17
C SER A 56 -10.60 17.25 -12.24
N GLY A 57 -11.45 17.08 -13.26
CA GLY A 57 -11.32 16.05 -14.30
C GLY A 57 -11.65 14.62 -13.82
N ASN A 58 -12.05 14.45 -12.56
CA ASN A 58 -12.61 13.20 -12.06
C ASN A 58 -14.02 13.00 -12.64
N THR A 59 -14.44 11.76 -12.85
CA THR A 59 -15.77 11.43 -13.40
C THR A 59 -16.48 10.35 -12.61
N TYR A 60 -17.81 10.33 -12.70
CA TYR A 60 -18.65 9.21 -12.29
C TYR A 60 -19.71 8.96 -13.36
N GLN A 61 -20.01 7.70 -13.67
CA GLN A 61 -21.06 7.29 -14.60
C GLN A 61 -21.85 6.15 -13.97
N GLY A 62 -23.16 6.31 -13.80
CA GLY A 62 -23.99 5.29 -13.16
C GLY A 62 -25.30 5.84 -12.63
N TYR A 63 -25.90 5.13 -11.67
CA TYR A 63 -27.16 5.51 -11.06
C TYR A 63 -27.00 6.58 -9.97
N TRP A 64 -28.06 7.36 -9.78
CA TRP A 64 -28.14 8.42 -8.80
C TRP A 64 -29.43 8.29 -7.98
N ALA A 65 -29.40 8.77 -6.75
CA ALA A 65 -30.56 8.91 -5.90
C ALA A 65 -30.32 10.08 -4.93
N GLN A 66 -31.25 11.05 -4.88
CA GLN A 66 -31.20 12.19 -3.95
C GLN A 66 -29.86 12.97 -4.02
N GLY A 67 -29.38 13.28 -5.23
CA GLY A 67 -28.09 13.97 -5.45
C GLY A 67 -26.85 13.15 -5.07
N LYS A 68 -26.97 11.83 -4.84
CA LYS A 68 -25.88 10.94 -4.42
C LYS A 68 -25.73 9.75 -5.36
N ARG A 69 -24.49 9.35 -5.59
CA ARG A 69 -24.12 8.12 -6.33
C ARG A 69 -24.76 6.89 -5.69
N HIS A 70 -25.41 6.06 -6.50
CA HIS A 70 -26.22 4.94 -6.05
C HIS A 70 -26.19 3.75 -7.03
N GLY A 71 -26.87 2.65 -6.70
CA GLY A 71 -27.02 1.49 -7.58
C GLY A 71 -25.68 0.91 -8.05
N LEU A 72 -25.44 0.96 -9.36
CA LEU A 72 -24.18 0.57 -9.99
C LEU A 72 -23.52 1.81 -10.62
N GLY A 73 -22.18 1.87 -10.62
CA GLY A 73 -21.48 2.94 -11.31
C GLY A 73 -19.96 2.83 -11.34
N VAL A 74 -19.39 3.53 -12.33
CA VAL A 74 -17.96 3.68 -12.58
C VAL A 74 -17.50 5.03 -12.04
N GLU A 75 -16.50 5.08 -11.16
CA GLU A 75 -15.82 6.32 -10.75
C GLU A 75 -14.40 6.32 -11.33
N THR A 76 -13.99 7.40 -11.99
CA THR A 76 -12.58 7.68 -12.30
C THR A 76 -12.09 8.81 -11.40
N LYS A 77 -11.15 8.51 -10.49
CA LYS A 77 -10.51 9.48 -9.60
C LYS A 77 -9.00 9.49 -9.82
N GLY A 78 -8.51 10.46 -10.60
CA GLY A 78 -7.12 10.54 -11.04
C GLY A 78 -6.67 9.28 -11.79
N LYS A 79 -5.61 8.62 -11.30
CA LYS A 79 -5.05 7.39 -11.89
C LYS A 79 -5.78 6.10 -11.51
N TRP A 80 -6.94 6.19 -10.85
CA TRP A 80 -7.72 5.06 -10.37
C TRP A 80 -9.14 5.06 -10.95
N MET A 81 -9.61 3.88 -11.34
CA MET A 81 -10.99 3.61 -11.68
C MET A 81 -11.60 2.62 -10.69
N TYR A 82 -12.83 2.84 -10.26
CA TYR A 82 -13.67 1.86 -9.55
C TYR A 82 -14.87 1.49 -10.41
N ARG A 83 -15.24 0.21 -10.44
CA ARG A 83 -16.48 -0.30 -11.02
C ARG A 83 -17.18 -1.17 -9.98
N GLY A 84 -18.44 -0.91 -9.68
CA GLY A 84 -19.22 -1.73 -8.76
C GLY A 84 -20.44 -1.01 -8.18
N GLU A 85 -20.87 -1.50 -7.02
CA GLU A 85 -22.03 -0.99 -6.29
C GLU A 85 -21.79 0.39 -5.65
N TRP A 86 -22.87 1.14 -5.44
CA TRP A 86 -22.86 2.41 -4.71
C TRP A 86 -24.08 2.53 -3.80
N SER A 87 -23.87 3.02 -2.58
CA SER A 87 -24.93 3.27 -1.60
C SER A 87 -24.67 4.59 -0.87
N HIS A 88 -25.66 5.48 -0.88
CA HIS A 88 -25.62 6.78 -0.19
C HIS A 88 -24.37 7.65 -0.51
N GLY A 89 -23.81 7.54 -1.72
CA GLY A 89 -22.60 8.26 -2.16
C GLY A 89 -21.27 7.52 -1.91
N PHE A 90 -21.29 6.41 -1.17
CA PHE A 90 -20.15 5.53 -0.89
C PHE A 90 -20.16 4.29 -1.77
N LYS A 91 -19.01 3.61 -1.88
CA LYS A 91 -18.90 2.30 -2.55
C LYS A 91 -19.71 1.26 -1.77
N GLY A 92 -20.54 0.49 -2.47
CA GLY A 92 -21.36 -0.59 -1.94
C GLY A 92 -20.53 -1.84 -1.60
N ARG A 93 -21.18 -2.98 -1.37
CA ARG A 93 -20.52 -4.19 -0.87
C ARG A 93 -19.53 -4.75 -1.88
N TYR A 94 -19.87 -4.81 -3.17
CA TYR A 94 -19.03 -5.45 -4.19
C TYR A 94 -18.51 -4.46 -5.23
N GLY A 95 -17.23 -4.62 -5.60
CA GLY A 95 -16.64 -3.92 -6.75
C GLY A 95 -15.13 -4.06 -6.87
N VAL A 96 -14.62 -3.66 -8.04
CA VAL A 96 -13.20 -3.67 -8.39
C VAL A 96 -12.69 -2.24 -8.45
N ARG A 97 -11.50 -1.98 -7.91
CA ARG A 97 -10.74 -0.74 -8.18
C ARG A 97 -9.41 -1.08 -8.84
N GLN A 98 -9.16 -0.51 -10.00
CA GLN A 98 -8.00 -0.76 -10.86
C GLN A 98 -7.23 0.55 -11.13
N SER A 99 -5.91 0.47 -11.25
CA SER A 99 -5.08 1.57 -11.73
C SER A 99 -5.14 1.67 -13.25
N LEU A 100 -5.26 2.90 -13.77
CA LEU A 100 -5.26 3.15 -15.22
C LEU A 100 -3.87 3.08 -15.86
N CYS A 101 -2.80 3.00 -15.08
CA CYS A 101 -1.42 3.04 -15.56
C CYS A 101 -0.50 1.95 -14.97
N THR A 102 -1.03 1.00 -14.20
CA THR A 102 -0.29 -0.14 -13.65
C THR A 102 -1.21 -1.37 -13.51
N PRO A 103 -0.68 -2.60 -13.37
CA PRO A 103 -1.48 -3.78 -13.03
C PRO A 103 -2.20 -3.73 -11.67
N ALA A 104 -1.95 -2.69 -10.86
CA ALA A 104 -2.44 -2.60 -9.48
C ALA A 104 -3.97 -2.60 -9.43
N ARG A 105 -4.57 -3.53 -8.69
CA ARG A 105 -6.02 -3.63 -8.51
C ARG A 105 -6.42 -4.26 -7.19
N TYR A 106 -7.60 -3.90 -6.70
CA TYR A 106 -8.29 -4.55 -5.59
C TYR A 106 -9.63 -5.09 -6.06
N GLU A 107 -9.93 -6.35 -5.74
CA GLU A 107 -11.14 -7.07 -6.11
C GLU A 107 -11.69 -7.77 -4.86
N GLY A 108 -12.87 -7.37 -4.37
CA GLY A 108 -13.42 -7.93 -3.13
C GLY A 108 -14.52 -7.07 -2.50
N THR A 109 -14.69 -7.21 -1.18
CA THR A 109 -15.73 -6.50 -0.42
C THR A 109 -15.29 -5.14 0.13
N TRP A 110 -16.25 -4.23 0.23
CA TRP A 110 -16.04 -2.87 0.73
C TRP A 110 -17.08 -2.50 1.78
N SER A 111 -16.71 -1.54 2.63
CA SER A 111 -17.60 -0.88 3.59
C SER A 111 -17.22 0.60 3.71
N ASN A 112 -18.20 1.51 3.69
CA ASN A 112 -18.01 2.96 3.82
C ASN A 112 -16.92 3.56 2.88
N GLY A 113 -16.74 2.98 1.69
CA GLY A 113 -15.72 3.41 0.72
C GLY A 113 -14.32 2.82 0.90
N LEU A 114 -14.10 1.92 1.87
CA LEU A 114 -12.82 1.29 2.21
C LEU A 114 -12.86 -0.24 1.98
N GLN A 115 -11.68 -0.87 1.86
CA GLN A 115 -11.52 -2.34 1.85
C GLN A 115 -11.97 -2.89 3.21
N ASP A 116 -12.93 -3.82 3.21
CA ASP A 116 -13.46 -4.37 4.47
C ASP A 116 -14.08 -5.76 4.23
N GLY A 117 -13.79 -6.73 5.09
CA GLY A 117 -14.21 -8.13 4.92
C GLY A 117 -13.14 -8.99 4.26
N TYR A 118 -13.31 -9.34 2.97
CA TYR A 118 -12.44 -10.26 2.23
C TYR A 118 -12.18 -9.76 0.80
N GLY A 119 -10.95 -9.92 0.31
CA GLY A 119 -10.61 -9.57 -1.06
C GLY A 119 -9.15 -9.78 -1.43
N VAL A 120 -8.89 -9.59 -2.73
CA VAL A 120 -7.60 -9.83 -3.38
C VAL A 120 -7.04 -8.49 -3.87
N GLU A 121 -5.79 -8.20 -3.51
CA GLU A 121 -5.01 -7.09 -4.05
C GLU A 121 -3.89 -7.64 -4.94
N THR A 122 -3.74 -7.07 -6.12
CA THR A 122 -2.52 -7.15 -6.95
C THR A 122 -1.81 -5.80 -6.85
N TYR A 123 -0.52 -5.78 -6.53
CA TYR A 123 0.28 -4.56 -6.47
C TYR A 123 0.73 -4.11 -7.87
N GLY A 124 1.28 -2.90 -7.98
CA GLY A 124 1.77 -2.34 -9.24
C GLY A 124 2.97 -3.08 -9.85
N ASP A 125 3.71 -3.86 -9.07
CA ASP A 125 4.76 -4.76 -9.56
C ASP A 125 4.26 -6.16 -9.94
N GLY A 126 3.01 -6.52 -9.60
CA GLY A 126 2.42 -7.83 -9.87
C GLY A 126 2.40 -8.79 -8.68
N GLY A 127 2.95 -8.41 -7.51
CA GLY A 127 2.79 -9.21 -6.29
C GLY A 127 1.33 -9.24 -5.83
N THR A 128 0.96 -10.15 -4.92
CA THR A 128 -0.44 -10.27 -4.46
C THR A 128 -0.59 -10.31 -2.93
N TYR A 129 -1.78 -9.93 -2.46
CA TYR A 129 -2.33 -10.33 -1.17
C TYR A 129 -3.74 -10.88 -1.37
N GLN A 130 -4.06 -11.98 -0.69
CA GLN A 130 -5.35 -12.65 -0.71
C GLN A 130 -5.76 -12.93 0.75
N GLY A 131 -6.90 -12.40 1.21
CA GLY A 131 -7.33 -12.62 2.59
C GLY A 131 -8.27 -11.56 3.14
N GLN A 132 -8.15 -11.30 4.45
CA GLN A 132 -9.03 -10.45 5.22
C GLN A 132 -8.60 -8.96 5.26
N TRP A 133 -9.61 -8.09 5.34
CA TRP A 133 -9.47 -6.63 5.31
C TRP A 133 -10.30 -5.98 6.41
N ALA A 134 -9.79 -4.90 6.99
CA ALA A 134 -10.52 -4.07 7.93
C ALA A 134 -10.14 -2.59 7.74
N GLY A 135 -11.13 -1.73 7.49
CA GLY A 135 -10.96 -0.28 7.44
C GLY A 135 -9.89 0.23 6.46
N GLY A 136 -9.73 -0.42 5.30
CA GLY A 136 -8.75 -0.06 4.28
C GLY A 136 -7.36 -0.72 4.42
N MET A 137 -7.17 -1.60 5.40
CA MET A 137 -5.88 -2.26 5.69
C MET A 137 -6.01 -3.79 5.74
N ARG A 138 -4.92 -4.50 5.44
CA ARG A 138 -4.83 -5.96 5.64
C ARG A 138 -4.86 -6.29 7.14
N HIS A 139 -5.75 -7.21 7.54
CA HIS A 139 -6.04 -7.52 8.94
C HIS A 139 -6.60 -8.94 9.06
N GLY A 140 -6.43 -9.63 10.19
CA GLY A 140 -6.92 -11.02 10.35
C GLY A 140 -5.98 -12.00 9.64
N TYR A 141 -6.51 -12.98 8.90
CA TYR A 141 -5.69 -13.99 8.23
C TYR A 141 -5.61 -13.77 6.72
N GLY A 142 -4.44 -14.03 6.13
CA GLY A 142 -4.25 -13.95 4.68
C GLY A 142 -2.85 -14.32 4.21
N VAL A 143 -2.72 -14.50 2.89
CA VAL A 143 -1.48 -14.86 2.21
C VAL A 143 -0.99 -13.68 1.38
N ARG A 144 0.31 -13.38 1.42
CA ARG A 144 0.99 -12.45 0.50
C ARG A 144 2.04 -13.22 -0.30
N GLN A 145 2.09 -13.01 -1.60
CA GLN A 145 3.17 -13.49 -2.49
C GLN A 145 3.90 -12.30 -3.12
N SER A 146 5.23 -12.30 -3.12
CA SER A 146 6.01 -11.30 -3.86
C SER A 146 6.26 -11.70 -5.31
N VAL A 147 6.55 -10.71 -6.15
CA VAL A 147 7.37 -10.91 -7.36
C VAL A 147 8.82 -11.27 -7.02
N PRO A 148 9.61 -11.74 -8.00
CA PRO A 148 11.05 -11.89 -7.86
C PRO A 148 11.75 -10.64 -7.30
N TYR A 149 12.75 -10.82 -6.45
CA TYR A 149 13.42 -9.74 -5.72
C TYR A 149 14.05 -8.66 -6.61
N GLY A 150 14.51 -9.03 -7.82
CA GLY A 150 15.00 -8.09 -8.82
C GLY A 150 13.91 -7.21 -9.45
N MET A 151 12.65 -7.65 -9.41
CA MET A 151 11.48 -6.94 -9.96
C MET A 151 10.68 -6.19 -8.89
N ALA A 152 10.94 -6.46 -7.59
CA ALA A 152 10.20 -5.87 -6.48
C ALA A 152 10.43 -4.35 -6.36
N THR A 153 9.34 -3.58 -6.26
CA THR A 153 9.40 -2.12 -6.25
C THR A 153 10.16 -1.55 -5.05
N VAL A 154 11.09 -0.61 -5.29
CA VAL A 154 11.80 0.11 -4.23
C VAL A 154 10.85 1.15 -3.61
N ILE A 155 10.32 0.89 -2.41
CA ILE A 155 9.48 1.84 -1.69
C ILE A 155 10.39 2.91 -1.06
N ARG A 156 10.59 4.01 -1.79
CA ARG A 156 11.45 5.14 -1.38
C ARG A 156 10.83 6.06 -0.31
N SER A 157 9.62 5.77 0.19
CA SER A 157 8.98 6.56 1.25
C SER A 157 8.30 5.67 2.31
N PRO A 158 8.78 5.66 3.57
CA PRO A 158 8.27 4.74 4.61
C PRO A 158 6.86 5.07 5.12
N LEU A 159 6.32 6.24 4.76
CA LEU A 159 4.97 6.69 5.14
C LEU A 159 3.84 5.85 4.53
N ARG A 160 4.12 5.05 3.48
CA ARG A 160 3.09 4.27 2.76
C ARG A 160 3.61 2.88 2.34
N THR A 161 3.65 1.93 3.29
CA THR A 161 3.72 0.48 2.96
C THR A 161 2.45 -0.02 2.26
N SER A 162 1.38 0.77 2.33
CA SER A 162 0.25 0.78 1.40
C SER A 162 0.40 2.01 0.48
N LEU A 163 1.26 1.90 -0.55
CA LEU A 163 1.36 2.91 -1.62
C LEU A 163 0.03 3.04 -2.37
N ALA A 164 -0.73 1.94 -2.44
CA ALA A 164 -2.18 1.99 -2.52
C ALA A 164 -2.77 2.13 -1.09
N SER A 165 -2.93 3.38 -0.62
CA SER A 165 -3.88 3.76 0.45
C SER A 165 -4.69 4.95 -0.08
N LEU A 166 -5.97 4.85 -0.42
CA LEU A 166 -7.06 3.98 0.07
C LEU A 166 -7.63 4.36 1.43
N ARG A 167 -7.55 5.65 1.76
CA ARG A 167 -8.79 6.34 2.12
C ARG A 167 -9.42 6.91 0.85
N SER A 168 -10.74 6.87 0.78
CA SER A 168 -11.46 7.76 -0.14
C SER A 168 -11.33 9.16 0.44
N GLU A 169 -10.52 10.02 -0.18
CA GLU A 169 -10.47 11.45 0.12
C GLU A 169 -11.90 12.02 0.08
N GLN A 170 -12.47 12.31 1.25
CA GLN A 170 -13.80 12.92 1.45
C GLN A 170 -13.67 14.44 1.36
N SER A 171 -13.26 14.93 0.19
CA SER A 171 -13.09 16.34 -0.09
C SER A 171 -13.68 16.67 -1.47
N ASN A 172 -14.68 17.56 -1.47
CA ASN A 172 -15.21 18.15 -2.68
C ASN A 172 -14.25 19.27 -3.14
N GLY A 173 -13.39 18.98 -4.11
CA GLY A 173 -12.88 19.99 -5.03
C GLY A 173 -11.89 21.04 -4.50
N SER A 174 -11.15 20.81 -3.42
CA SER A 174 -10.00 21.66 -3.05
C SER A 174 -8.66 20.93 -3.27
N VAL A 175 -7.77 21.55 -4.04
CA VAL A 175 -6.39 21.08 -4.23
C VAL A 175 -5.50 21.76 -3.20
N LEU A 176 -4.90 20.99 -2.30
CA LEU A 176 -3.83 21.46 -1.41
C LEU A 176 -2.49 20.84 -1.82
N HIS A 177 -1.45 21.66 -1.74
CA HIS A 177 -0.10 21.35 -2.19
C HIS A 177 0.78 21.06 -0.97
N ASP A 178 1.08 19.79 -0.69
CA ASP A 178 1.99 19.40 0.39
C ASP A 178 3.41 19.17 -0.13
N ALA A 179 4.32 20.08 0.21
CA ALA A 179 5.71 20.08 -0.24
C ALA A 179 6.69 20.39 0.92
N ALA A 180 6.78 19.51 1.92
CA ALA A 180 7.80 19.59 2.97
C ALA A 180 8.06 18.25 3.69
N ALA A 181 9.07 17.49 3.23
CA ALA A 181 9.79 16.50 4.04
C ALA A 181 11.12 16.15 3.35
N ALA A 182 12.24 16.59 3.92
CA ALA A 182 13.57 16.32 3.36
C ALA A 182 14.38 15.37 4.25
N ALA A 183 15.33 14.67 3.61
CA ALA A 183 16.48 13.98 4.20
C ALA A 183 16.23 13.02 5.38
N ASP A 184 16.18 11.72 5.08
CA ASP A 184 17.12 10.80 5.72
C ASP A 184 17.50 9.64 4.77
N SER A 185 18.48 8.83 5.19
CA SER A 185 19.37 7.98 4.38
C SER A 185 18.73 6.96 3.41
N PRO A 186 19.41 6.62 2.29
CA PRO A 186 18.81 5.93 1.12
C PRO A 186 18.61 4.40 1.26
N ALA A 187 18.59 3.84 2.47
CA ALA A 187 18.38 2.41 2.74
C ALA A 187 16.90 1.97 2.53
N GLY A 188 16.34 2.28 1.36
CA GLY A 188 14.95 2.03 1.01
C GLY A 188 14.64 0.55 0.86
N THR A 189 14.00 -0.03 1.89
CA THR A 189 13.70 -1.46 1.95
C THR A 189 12.81 -1.89 0.79
N ARG A 190 13.35 -2.66 -0.17
CA ARG A 190 12.63 -3.13 -1.36
C ARG A 190 11.32 -3.81 -0.96
N GLY A 191 10.21 -3.28 -1.47
CA GLY A 191 8.87 -3.78 -1.26
C GLY A 191 8.38 -3.87 0.19
N GLY A 192 9.06 -3.33 1.21
CA GLY A 192 8.59 -3.27 2.61
C GLY A 192 8.25 -4.60 3.32
N PHE A 193 8.47 -5.74 2.65
CA PHE A 193 7.97 -7.06 3.04
C PHE A 193 9.01 -8.18 2.93
N VAL A 194 10.09 -7.98 2.18
CA VAL A 194 11.22 -8.92 2.17
C VAL A 194 11.76 -9.01 3.59
N LEU A 195 11.75 -10.19 4.21
CA LEU A 195 12.51 -10.39 5.43
C LEU A 195 14.00 -10.30 5.10
N ASN A 196 14.73 -9.34 5.69
CA ASN A 196 16.16 -9.53 5.93
C ASN A 196 16.32 -10.42 7.17
N PHE A 197 17.16 -11.44 7.06
CA PHE A 197 17.30 -12.46 8.11
C PHE A 197 18.44 -12.12 9.09
N HIS A 198 19.38 -11.27 8.68
CA HIS A 198 20.38 -10.68 9.56
C HIS A 198 19.94 -9.31 10.11
N ALA A 199 20.62 -8.85 11.16
CA ALA A 199 20.28 -7.62 11.86
C ALA A 199 20.83 -6.39 11.14
N ASP A 200 20.08 -5.28 11.17
CA ASP A 200 20.69 -3.96 11.02
C ASP A 200 21.77 -3.80 12.10
N ALA A 201 23.02 -3.58 11.69
CA ALA A 201 24.14 -3.34 12.63
C ALA A 201 24.00 -1.97 13.34
N GLU A 202 23.16 -1.09 12.79
CA GLU A 202 22.68 0.19 13.31
C GLU A 202 21.85 0.04 14.61
N LEU A 203 22.53 -0.35 15.70
CA LEU A 203 22.20 -0.08 17.11
C LEU A 203 23.16 -0.79 18.10
N ALA A 204 24.05 -1.67 17.61
CA ALA A 204 25.01 -2.40 18.45
C ALA A 204 26.23 -1.54 18.84
N GLY A 205 26.01 -0.55 19.72
CA GLY A 205 27.05 0.38 20.18
C GLY A 205 28.31 -0.32 20.72
N LYS A 206 29.42 -0.23 19.96
CA LYS A 206 30.70 -0.90 20.24
C LYS A 206 31.37 -0.40 21.52
N LYS A 207 31.05 -0.99 22.67
CA LYS A 207 31.91 -0.87 23.87
C LYS A 207 33.11 -1.82 23.74
N LYS A 208 34.25 -1.27 23.33
CA LYS A 208 35.56 -1.95 23.45
C LYS A 208 35.79 -2.35 24.92
N GLY A 209 36.32 -3.55 25.13
CA GLY A 209 36.70 -4.02 26.47
C GLY A 209 37.95 -3.33 27.01
N GLY A 210 38.11 -3.34 28.33
CA GLY A 210 39.33 -2.95 29.03
C GLY A 210 39.52 -3.84 30.25
N LEU A 211 40.70 -4.46 30.38
CA LEU A 211 41.08 -5.25 31.56
C LEU A 211 41.56 -4.29 32.66
N PHE A 212 41.01 -4.36 33.86
CA PHE A 212 41.73 -4.03 35.08
C PHE A 212 41.31 -4.92 36.26
N ARG A 213 42.12 -4.93 37.32
CA ARG A 213 42.17 -5.98 38.35
C ARG A 213 41.34 -5.65 39.61
N ARG A 214 41.22 -6.68 40.47
CA ARG A 214 40.60 -6.70 41.81
C ARG A 214 40.75 -5.37 42.60
N GLY A 215 39.66 -4.98 43.26
CA GLY A 215 39.65 -4.09 44.42
C GLY A 215 38.33 -4.27 45.17
N SER A 216 38.39 -4.36 46.50
CA SER A 216 37.21 -4.40 47.38
C SER A 216 37.27 -3.21 48.32
N LEU A 217 36.14 -2.56 48.61
CA LEU A 217 35.80 -1.99 49.92
C LEU A 217 34.38 -1.40 49.96
N LEU A 218 33.97 -1.00 51.15
CA LEU A 218 32.64 -0.52 51.54
C LEU A 218 32.39 0.94 51.10
N GLY A 219 31.12 1.32 50.95
CA GLY A 219 30.72 2.73 50.75
C GLY A 219 29.22 2.91 50.56
N SER A 220 28.52 3.35 51.61
CA SER A 220 27.15 3.83 51.52
C SER A 220 27.12 5.34 51.28
N MET A 221 26.10 5.84 50.56
CA MET A 221 25.26 7.02 50.89
C MET A 221 24.48 7.54 49.66
N LYS A 222 23.30 8.12 49.90
CA LYS A 222 22.48 8.86 48.91
C LYS A 222 22.98 10.31 48.79
N LEU A 223 22.80 10.97 47.65
CA LEU A 223 21.93 12.17 47.52
C LEU A 223 22.08 12.97 46.19
N ARG A 224 20.98 13.65 45.84
CA ARG A 224 20.82 14.92 45.10
C ARG A 224 21.41 15.10 43.70
N LYS A 225 20.47 15.01 42.73
CA LYS A 225 20.22 15.97 41.64
C LYS A 225 20.92 17.33 41.79
N SER A 226 21.58 17.76 40.72
CA SER A 226 21.71 19.17 40.33
C SER A 226 21.32 19.33 38.85
N GLU A 227 20.69 20.45 38.51
CA GLU A 227 20.51 20.89 37.12
C GLU A 227 21.53 22.00 36.83
N SER A 228 21.99 22.11 35.59
CA SER A 228 22.61 23.33 35.08
C SER A 228 22.33 23.47 33.59
N LYS A 229 22.03 24.69 33.17
CA LYS A 229 21.71 25.08 31.79
C LYS A 229 22.91 25.79 31.15
N SER A 230 22.76 26.15 29.87
CA SER A 230 23.57 27.16 29.17
C SER A 230 24.98 26.68 28.73
N SER A 231 25.59 27.20 27.65
CA SER A 231 25.06 27.95 26.50
C SER A 231 26.10 28.12 25.38
N ILE A 232 25.69 28.78 24.29
CA ILE A 232 26.39 29.87 23.58
C ILE A 232 27.11 29.58 22.23
N SER A 233 27.10 30.64 21.40
CA SER A 233 27.90 30.90 20.18
C SER A 233 27.90 29.83 19.08
N SER A 234 27.12 29.94 18.00
CA SER A 234 27.20 30.95 16.92
C SER A 234 28.51 30.92 16.11
N LYS A 235 28.40 30.71 14.79
CA LYS A 235 28.50 31.78 13.76
C LYS A 235 28.03 31.30 12.38
N ARG A 236 27.82 32.26 11.46
CA ARG A 236 27.21 32.08 10.13
C ARG A 236 28.11 32.68 9.06
N SER A 237 28.44 31.88 8.05
CA SER A 237 29.01 32.30 6.75
C SER A 237 28.53 31.27 5.70
N SER A 238 27.94 31.57 4.54
CA SER A 238 27.99 32.73 3.62
C SER A 238 29.36 32.90 2.95
N VAL A 239 29.51 32.90 1.62
CA VAL A 239 28.53 32.88 0.51
C VAL A 239 29.25 32.51 -0.79
N ARG A 240 28.49 32.00 -1.80
CA ARG A 240 28.76 32.10 -3.26
C ARG A 240 30.01 31.36 -3.79
N SER A 241 30.07 30.78 -4.99
CA SER A 241 29.06 30.36 -6.00
C SER A 241 29.77 29.33 -6.97
N ASP A 242 29.41 29.02 -8.23
CA ASP A 242 28.31 29.44 -9.13
C ASP A 242 27.96 28.36 -10.20
N ALA A 243 27.03 28.74 -11.07
CA ALA A 243 26.37 28.04 -12.15
C ALA A 243 27.21 27.66 -13.40
N ALA A 244 27.02 26.42 -13.87
CA ALA A 244 27.05 26.01 -15.29
C ALA A 244 26.37 24.62 -15.41
N MET A 245 25.13 24.54 -15.89
CA MET A 245 24.71 24.36 -17.29
C MET A 245 25.01 22.97 -17.90
N SER A 246 23.92 22.28 -18.25
CA SER A 246 23.87 20.91 -18.78
C SER A 246 24.13 20.80 -20.29
N ARG A 247 24.64 19.65 -20.74
CA ARG A 247 24.38 19.08 -22.09
C ARG A 247 24.12 17.57 -22.01
N ILE A 248 23.52 17.03 -23.07
CA ILE A 248 22.88 15.71 -23.14
C ILE A 248 23.41 14.93 -24.36
N SER A 249 23.76 13.65 -24.18
CA SER A 249 23.82 12.58 -25.19
C SER A 249 24.16 11.28 -24.43
N SER A 250 23.34 10.21 -24.38
CA SER A 250 22.88 9.28 -25.44
C SER A 250 23.93 8.19 -25.80
N SER A 251 23.61 6.93 -25.45
CA SER A 251 23.85 5.67 -26.21
C SER A 251 25.17 5.50 -27.02
N ASP A 252 25.93 4.40 -26.93
CA ASP A 252 25.52 2.97 -26.83
C ASP A 252 26.60 2.06 -26.18
N ALA A 253 26.44 0.73 -26.27
CA ALA A 253 27.26 -0.29 -25.60
C ALA A 253 28.56 -0.72 -26.34
N ASN A 254 29.60 -1.12 -25.59
CA ASN A 254 30.14 -2.50 -25.69
C ASN A 254 31.18 -2.92 -24.62
N SER A 255 31.05 -4.19 -24.20
CA SER A 255 32.04 -5.19 -23.74
C SER A 255 33.47 -4.83 -23.26
N THR A 256 33.78 -5.35 -22.05
CA THR A 256 35.01 -6.12 -21.70
C THR A 256 36.39 -5.45 -21.60
N ILE A 257 36.98 -5.47 -20.39
CA ILE A 257 38.31 -6.05 -20.07
C ILE A 257 38.44 -6.27 -18.54
N SER A 258 39.40 -7.08 -18.10
CA SER A 258 39.58 -7.59 -16.72
C SER A 258 40.79 -6.96 -15.99
N PHE A 259 41.06 -7.48 -14.78
CA PHE A 259 42.23 -7.33 -13.91
C PHE A 259 42.23 -6.15 -12.90
N GLY A 260 42.43 -6.50 -11.62
CA GLY A 260 42.43 -5.58 -10.48
C GLY A 260 42.19 -6.31 -9.15
N ASP A 261 43.04 -7.28 -8.82
CA ASP A 261 42.97 -8.01 -7.54
C ASP A 261 43.45 -7.13 -6.38
N VAL A 262 42.56 -6.86 -5.41
CA VAL A 262 42.89 -6.28 -4.10
C VAL A 262 41.95 -6.90 -3.06
N ASP A 263 42.51 -7.73 -2.19
CA ASP A 263 41.82 -8.37 -1.08
C ASP A 263 41.26 -7.30 -0.10
N CYS A 264 39.93 -7.21 0.02
CA CYS A 264 39.23 -6.20 0.83
C CYS A 264 38.36 -6.86 1.91
N ASP A 265 39.04 -7.24 2.99
CA ASP A 265 38.51 -7.92 4.17
C ASP A 265 37.26 -7.21 4.76
N PHE A 266 36.20 -7.99 5.01
CA PHE A 266 34.96 -7.58 5.68
C PHE A 266 34.11 -6.47 5.01
N CYS A 267 33.75 -6.64 3.74
CA CYS A 267 32.44 -6.17 3.29
C CYS A 267 31.33 -6.83 4.14
N PRO A 268 30.35 -6.08 4.70
CA PRO A 268 29.15 -6.69 5.24
C PRO A 268 28.45 -7.42 4.10
N VAL A 269 28.26 -8.74 4.24
CA VAL A 269 27.47 -9.51 3.28
C VAL A 269 26.02 -9.04 3.42
N GLU A 270 25.59 -8.15 2.52
CA GLU A 270 24.18 -7.98 2.23
C GLU A 270 23.61 -9.38 1.90
N ASP A 271 22.41 -9.71 2.40
CA ASP A 271 21.73 -10.94 1.98
C ASP A 271 21.65 -10.90 0.44
N HIS A 272 22.49 -11.68 -0.26
CA HIS A 272 22.43 -11.89 -1.71
C HIS A 272 21.20 -12.75 -2.01
N VAL A 273 20.03 -12.18 -1.75
CA VAL A 273 18.73 -12.63 -2.22
C VAL A 273 18.81 -12.60 -3.73
N ASP A 274 18.95 -13.76 -4.34
CA ASP A 274 19.01 -13.88 -5.80
C ASP A 274 17.82 -13.16 -6.44
N ALA A 275 18.05 -12.53 -7.59
CA ALA A 275 17.07 -11.68 -8.26
C ALA A 275 15.77 -12.42 -8.62
N THR A 276 15.81 -13.75 -8.78
CA THR A 276 14.63 -14.61 -9.04
C THR A 276 13.82 -14.93 -7.77
N THR A 277 14.39 -14.72 -6.58
CA THR A 277 13.80 -15.16 -5.30
C THR A 277 12.44 -14.49 -5.05
N THR A 278 11.40 -15.29 -4.81
CA THR A 278 10.09 -14.82 -4.31
C THR A 278 9.94 -15.17 -2.82
N GLU A 279 9.14 -14.40 -2.08
CA GLU A 279 8.74 -14.70 -0.70
C GLU A 279 7.21 -14.76 -0.59
N THR A 280 6.71 -15.89 -0.10
CA THR A 280 5.31 -16.09 0.29
C THR A 280 5.18 -16.07 1.81
N TYR A 281 4.26 -15.27 2.34
CA TYR A 281 3.89 -15.27 3.75
C TYR A 281 2.44 -15.74 3.94
N MET A 282 2.21 -16.62 4.90
CA MET A 282 0.90 -17.21 5.24
C MET A 282 0.68 -17.10 6.75
N GLY A 283 -0.28 -16.29 7.20
CA GLY A 283 -0.52 -16.12 8.64
C GLY A 283 -1.37 -14.91 9.01
N GLU A 284 -1.10 -14.37 10.20
CA GLU A 284 -1.83 -13.25 10.81
C GLU A 284 -1.32 -11.86 10.39
N TRP A 285 -2.26 -10.93 10.28
CA TRP A 285 -2.08 -9.57 9.81
C TRP A 285 -2.77 -8.59 10.76
N LYS A 286 -2.11 -7.47 11.04
CA LYS A 286 -2.68 -6.37 11.80
C LYS A 286 -2.18 -5.05 11.23
N ASN A 287 -3.10 -4.32 10.60
CA ASN A 287 -2.90 -2.98 10.06
C ASN A 287 -1.70 -2.95 9.08
N ASP A 288 -1.83 -3.69 7.98
CA ASP A 288 -0.82 -3.85 6.91
C ASP A 288 0.50 -4.55 7.30
N LYS A 289 0.60 -5.09 8.52
CA LYS A 289 1.83 -5.73 9.02
C LYS A 289 1.58 -7.18 9.44
N ARG A 290 2.53 -8.07 9.13
CA ARG A 290 2.64 -9.43 9.68
C ARG A 290 2.69 -9.33 11.21
N ASN A 291 1.86 -10.12 11.88
CA ASN A 291 1.64 -10.13 13.32
C ASN A 291 1.28 -11.56 13.78
N GLY A 292 1.01 -11.76 15.07
CA GLY A 292 0.54 -13.06 15.58
C GLY A 292 1.45 -14.22 15.20
N PHE A 293 0.88 -15.31 14.67
CA PHE A 293 1.61 -16.45 14.14
C PHE A 293 1.60 -16.49 12.61
N GLY A 294 2.64 -17.05 12.00
CA GLY A 294 2.66 -17.30 10.55
C GLY A 294 3.97 -17.87 10.01
N ILE A 295 3.92 -18.25 8.74
CA ILE A 295 5.03 -18.85 8.00
C ILE A 295 5.47 -17.89 6.88
N SER A 296 6.77 -17.61 6.78
CA SER A 296 7.39 -17.08 5.55
C SER A 296 8.18 -18.19 4.87
N GLU A 297 8.11 -18.25 3.55
CA GLU A 297 8.76 -19.25 2.71
C GLU A 297 9.30 -18.56 1.44
N ARG A 298 10.59 -18.72 1.17
CA ARG A 298 11.27 -18.19 -0.02
C ARG A 298 11.45 -19.30 -1.06
N SER A 299 11.44 -18.94 -2.35
CA SER A 299 11.65 -19.92 -3.45
C SER A 299 13.04 -20.57 -3.45
N ASN A 300 14.01 -20.04 -2.70
CA ASN A 300 15.32 -20.67 -2.47
C ASN A 300 15.32 -21.68 -1.30
N GLY A 301 14.16 -22.09 -0.79
CA GLY A 301 14.02 -23.08 0.30
C GLY A 301 14.18 -22.52 1.72
N MET A 302 14.57 -21.25 1.89
CA MET A 302 14.61 -20.62 3.20
C MET A 302 13.20 -20.41 3.76
N LYS A 303 12.96 -20.84 5.00
CA LYS A 303 11.65 -20.81 5.66
C LYS A 303 11.75 -20.24 7.08
N TYR A 304 10.72 -19.59 7.57
CA TYR A 304 10.54 -19.25 8.99
C TYR A 304 9.14 -19.60 9.46
N GLU A 305 9.03 -20.32 10.57
CA GLU A 305 7.78 -20.71 11.23
C GLU A 305 7.82 -20.20 12.68
N GLY A 306 6.92 -19.29 13.07
CA GLY A 306 6.88 -18.77 14.44
C GLY A 306 6.00 -17.54 14.65
N GLU A 307 6.34 -16.78 15.70
CA GLU A 307 5.68 -15.53 16.10
C GLU A 307 6.21 -14.29 15.35
N TRP A 308 5.32 -13.33 15.12
CA TRP A 308 5.58 -12.11 14.35
C TRP A 308 5.10 -10.86 15.07
N ALA A 309 5.88 -9.79 14.96
CA ALA A 309 5.49 -8.47 15.44
C ALA A 309 5.94 -7.39 14.45
N ASN A 310 4.98 -6.65 13.88
CA ASN A 310 5.23 -5.50 13.00
C ASN A 310 6.21 -5.81 11.86
N ASN A 311 5.91 -6.80 11.03
CA ASN A 311 6.75 -7.31 9.92
C ASN A 311 8.07 -8.01 10.32
N LYS A 312 8.42 -8.11 11.61
CA LYS A 312 9.66 -8.72 12.11
C LYS A 312 9.42 -10.06 12.83
N ARG A 313 10.38 -11.00 12.72
CA ARG A 313 10.43 -12.24 13.53
C ARG A 313 10.47 -11.87 15.02
N HIS A 314 9.63 -12.51 15.83
CA HIS A 314 9.47 -12.23 17.26
C HIS A 314 9.26 -13.53 18.06
N GLY A 315 9.04 -13.43 19.37
CA GLY A 315 8.56 -14.53 20.19
C GLY A 315 9.43 -15.77 20.08
N TYR A 316 8.85 -16.93 19.82
CA TYR A 316 9.55 -18.17 19.50
C TYR A 316 9.34 -18.60 18.04
N GLY A 317 10.27 -19.37 17.50
CA GLY A 317 10.15 -19.96 16.16
C GLY A 317 11.39 -20.71 15.70
N CYS A 318 11.34 -21.14 14.44
CA CYS A 318 12.40 -21.85 13.73
C CYS A 318 12.60 -21.23 12.34
N THR A 319 13.83 -20.85 12.01
CA THR A 319 14.26 -20.62 10.61
C THR A 319 14.97 -21.86 10.08
N VAL A 320 14.59 -22.30 8.89
CA VAL A 320 15.31 -23.30 8.08
C VAL A 320 16.00 -22.56 6.94
N PHE A 321 17.27 -22.85 6.72
CA PHE A 321 18.09 -22.24 5.66
C PHE A 321 18.16 -23.15 4.43
N PRO A 322 18.59 -22.63 3.25
CA PRO A 322 18.70 -23.42 2.02
C PRO A 322 19.64 -24.64 2.11
N ASP A 323 20.62 -24.60 3.02
CA ASP A 323 21.54 -25.72 3.33
C ASP A 323 20.92 -26.80 4.24
N GLY A 324 19.64 -26.64 4.63
CA GLY A 324 18.94 -27.51 5.57
C GLY A 324 19.28 -27.28 7.04
N SER A 325 20.18 -26.34 7.36
CA SER A 325 20.47 -25.94 8.74
C SER A 325 19.27 -25.24 9.39
N LYS A 326 19.24 -25.21 10.72
CA LYS A 326 18.10 -24.66 11.48
C LYS A 326 18.54 -23.77 12.64
N GLU A 327 17.92 -22.59 12.71
CA GLU A 327 18.02 -21.65 13.83
C GLU A 327 16.69 -21.69 14.61
N GLU A 328 16.71 -22.35 15.76
CA GLU A 328 15.53 -22.57 16.62
C GLU A 328 15.71 -21.79 17.93
N GLY A 329 14.70 -21.01 18.37
CA GLY A 329 14.75 -20.34 19.66
C GLY A 329 13.85 -19.12 19.82
N LYS A 330 14.27 -18.19 20.70
CA LYS A 330 13.56 -16.92 20.95
C LYS A 330 14.10 -15.78 20.08
N TYR A 331 13.23 -15.13 19.33
CA TYR A 331 13.51 -13.97 18.49
C TYR A 331 13.04 -12.65 19.13
N LYS A 332 13.70 -11.55 18.75
CA LYS A 332 13.26 -10.17 19.00
C LYS A 332 13.73 -9.29 17.84
N ASN A 333 12.80 -8.71 17.09
CA ASN A 333 13.07 -7.77 16.00
C ASN A 333 14.03 -8.33 14.94
N ASN A 334 13.72 -9.52 14.40
CA ASN A 334 14.57 -10.33 13.51
C ASN A 334 15.81 -10.99 14.14
N ILE A 335 16.24 -10.60 15.35
CA ILE A 335 17.46 -11.14 15.99
C ILE A 335 17.12 -12.34 16.87
N LEU A 336 17.87 -13.45 16.74
CA LEU A 336 17.81 -14.57 17.69
C LEU A 336 18.51 -14.18 19.01
N VAL A 337 17.72 -14.05 20.09
CA VAL A 337 18.22 -13.65 21.42
C VAL A 337 18.55 -14.85 22.30
N ARG A 338 17.90 -16.01 22.08
CA ARG A 338 18.18 -17.26 22.81
C ARG A 338 17.94 -18.48 21.90
N GLY A 339 18.99 -18.92 21.23
CA GLY A 339 18.96 -20.07 20.31
C GLY A 339 19.23 -21.43 20.93
N ILE A 340 19.02 -22.48 20.13
CA ILE A 340 19.44 -23.86 20.35
C ILE A 340 20.51 -24.19 19.29
N ARG A 341 21.79 -23.94 19.59
CA ARG A 341 22.90 -24.34 18.69
C ARG A 341 23.14 -25.85 18.81
N LYS A 342 23.05 -26.58 17.70
CA LYS A 342 23.15 -28.06 17.66
C LYS A 342 24.58 -28.63 17.87
N GLN A 343 25.60 -27.78 18.04
CA GLN A 343 27.02 -28.19 17.94
C GLN A 343 27.83 -28.27 19.25
N LEU A 344 27.27 -27.98 20.43
CA LEU A 344 27.95 -28.27 21.71
C LEU A 344 26.97 -28.72 22.80
N ILE A 345 27.25 -29.91 23.35
CA ILE A 345 26.76 -30.51 24.61
C ILE A 345 25.21 -30.60 24.75
N PRO A 346 24.62 -31.81 24.80
CA PRO A 346 23.16 -32.01 24.78
C PRO A 346 22.45 -31.75 26.14
N ILE A 347 22.82 -30.71 26.89
CA ILE A 347 22.12 -30.29 28.13
C ILE A 347 20.84 -29.51 27.77
N ARG A 348 19.88 -30.27 27.25
CA ARG A 348 18.41 -30.09 27.26
C ARG A 348 17.88 -28.75 27.79
N ASN A 349 17.88 -27.72 26.94
CA ASN A 349 17.08 -26.49 27.15
C ASN A 349 15.58 -26.74 26.80
N THR A 350 14.96 -27.78 27.40
CA THR A 350 13.64 -28.31 26.97
C THR A 350 12.55 -27.24 26.94
N LYS A 351 12.46 -26.43 28.00
CA LYS A 351 11.50 -25.31 28.15
C LYS A 351 11.63 -24.21 27.09
N THR A 352 12.70 -24.22 26.28
CA THR A 352 12.81 -23.39 25.07
C THR A 352 12.32 -24.14 23.84
N ARG A 353 12.66 -25.43 23.69
CA ARG A 353 12.15 -26.28 22.59
C ARG A 353 10.62 -26.39 22.65
N GLU A 354 10.06 -26.74 23.81
CA GLU A 354 8.60 -26.77 24.10
C GLU A 354 7.84 -25.45 23.81
N LYS A 355 8.56 -24.34 23.57
CA LYS A 355 7.98 -23.04 23.16
C LYS A 355 8.17 -22.77 21.68
N VAL A 356 9.29 -23.22 21.09
CA VAL A 356 9.49 -23.25 19.64
C VAL A 356 8.49 -24.21 18.99
N ASP A 357 8.36 -25.43 19.52
CA ASP A 357 7.43 -26.47 19.07
C ASP A 357 5.99 -25.91 18.99
N ARG A 358 5.49 -25.31 20.07
CA ARG A 358 4.16 -24.67 20.12
C ARG A 358 4.02 -23.41 19.24
N ALA A 359 5.10 -22.69 18.98
CA ALA A 359 5.07 -21.54 18.06
C ALA A 359 5.04 -21.98 16.59
N ILE A 360 5.66 -23.12 16.26
CA ILE A 360 5.54 -23.79 14.96
C ILE A 360 4.10 -24.32 14.78
N GLU A 361 3.53 -25.00 15.78
CA GLU A 361 2.11 -25.41 15.78
C GLU A 361 1.14 -24.21 15.65
N GLY A 362 1.49 -23.07 16.24
CA GLY A 362 0.77 -21.80 16.06
C GLY A 362 0.85 -21.30 14.62
N ALA A 363 2.07 -21.22 14.06
CA ALA A 363 2.33 -20.78 12.70
C ALA A 363 1.68 -21.67 11.64
N GLN A 364 1.69 -22.99 11.83
CA GLN A 364 1.05 -23.94 10.92
C GLN A 364 -0.47 -23.84 10.95
N ARG A 365 -1.09 -23.65 12.13
CA ARG A 365 -2.52 -23.36 12.24
C ARG A 365 -2.90 -22.01 11.62
N ALA A 366 -2.11 -20.96 11.85
CA ALA A 366 -2.34 -19.65 11.25
C ALA A 366 -2.20 -19.67 9.72
N ALA A 367 -1.23 -20.42 9.18
CA ALA A 367 -1.06 -20.62 7.74
C ALA A 367 -2.19 -21.46 7.11
N ALA A 368 -2.71 -22.46 7.83
CA ALA A 368 -3.91 -23.20 7.42
C ALA A 368 -5.15 -22.29 7.39
N MET A 369 -5.40 -21.53 8.45
CA MET A 369 -6.48 -20.55 8.52
C MET A 369 -6.35 -19.48 7.42
N ALA A 370 -5.14 -19.00 7.14
CA ALA A 370 -4.87 -18.07 6.04
C ALA A 370 -5.27 -18.66 4.68
N ARG A 371 -4.95 -19.93 4.38
CA ARG A 371 -5.40 -20.60 3.14
C ARG A 371 -6.92 -20.71 3.05
N THR A 372 -7.62 -21.09 4.12
CA THR A 372 -9.10 -21.07 4.15
C THR A 372 -9.67 -19.65 3.99
N LYS A 373 -8.96 -18.60 4.42
CA LYS A 373 -9.38 -17.20 4.16
C LYS A 373 -9.07 -16.73 2.74
N VAL A 374 -8.07 -17.31 2.07
CA VAL A 374 -7.81 -17.10 0.63
C VAL A 374 -8.95 -17.66 -0.21
N GLU A 375 -9.46 -18.85 0.10
CA GLU A 375 -10.63 -19.44 -0.60
C GLU A 375 -11.85 -18.50 -0.56
N ILE A 376 -12.14 -17.94 0.62
CA ILE A 376 -13.21 -16.94 0.79
C ILE A 376 -12.89 -15.64 0.03
N ALA A 377 -11.65 -15.16 0.08
CA ALA A 377 -11.24 -13.95 -0.64
C ALA A 377 -11.36 -14.11 -2.15
N ASN A 378 -11.03 -15.28 -2.70
CA ASN A 378 -11.13 -15.59 -4.12
C ASN A 378 -12.61 -15.73 -4.55
N SER A 379 -13.48 -16.28 -3.69
CA SER A 379 -14.93 -16.23 -3.89
C SER A 379 -15.47 -14.79 -3.93
N ARG A 380 -14.99 -13.89 -3.06
CA ARG A 380 -15.39 -12.47 -3.09
C ARG A 380 -14.75 -11.68 -4.22
N GLN A 381 -13.56 -12.07 -4.70
CA GLN A 381 -12.97 -11.55 -5.93
C GLN A 381 -13.90 -11.82 -7.10
N VAL A 382 -14.27 -13.09 -7.35
CA VAL A 382 -15.17 -13.46 -8.48
C VAL A 382 -16.45 -12.63 -8.44
N GLN A 383 -17.13 -12.56 -7.29
CA GLN A 383 -18.34 -11.72 -7.14
C GLN A 383 -18.07 -10.24 -7.42
N GLY A 384 -16.97 -9.68 -6.91
CA GLY A 384 -16.56 -8.31 -7.18
C GLY A 384 -16.30 -8.05 -8.67
N SER A 385 -15.60 -8.95 -9.35
CA SER A 385 -15.29 -8.87 -10.79
C SER A 385 -16.55 -9.04 -11.65
N GLU A 386 -17.52 -9.87 -11.24
CA GLU A 386 -18.83 -10.02 -11.90
C GLU A 386 -19.66 -8.73 -11.78
N HIS A 387 -19.79 -8.16 -10.58
CA HIS A 387 -20.51 -6.91 -10.37
C HIS A 387 -19.83 -5.74 -11.11
N ALA A 388 -18.49 -5.73 -11.18
CA ALA A 388 -17.72 -4.75 -11.94
C ALA A 388 -17.91 -4.88 -13.47
N ARG A 389 -18.01 -6.11 -14.00
CA ARG A 389 -18.34 -6.37 -15.42
C ARG A 389 -19.75 -5.91 -15.75
N PHE A 390 -20.74 -6.33 -14.96
CA PHE A 390 -22.13 -5.91 -15.15
C PHE A 390 -22.30 -4.39 -15.04
N THR A 391 -21.59 -3.74 -14.10
CA THR A 391 -21.53 -2.27 -14.00
C THR A 391 -20.95 -1.62 -15.26
N GLY A 392 -19.87 -2.18 -15.83
CA GLY A 392 -19.28 -1.68 -17.08
C GLY A 392 -20.28 -1.73 -18.23
N ASN A 393 -20.83 -2.92 -18.51
CA ASN A 393 -21.82 -3.12 -19.57
C ASN A 393 -23.05 -2.21 -19.41
N ALA A 394 -23.54 -2.04 -18.17
CA ALA A 394 -24.66 -1.12 -17.89
C ALA A 394 -24.28 0.34 -18.18
N SER A 395 -23.10 0.80 -17.74
CA SER A 395 -22.65 2.18 -18.00
C SER A 395 -22.43 2.47 -19.49
N GLU A 396 -22.04 1.48 -20.29
CA GLU A 396 -21.90 1.62 -21.75
C GLU A 396 -23.26 1.65 -22.46
N GLN A 397 -24.22 0.82 -22.04
CA GLN A 397 -25.58 0.77 -22.61
C GLN A 397 -26.46 1.97 -22.23
N GLN A 398 -26.14 2.67 -21.15
CA GLN A 398 -26.91 3.81 -20.64
C GLN A 398 -26.51 5.16 -21.25
N LEU A 399 -25.56 5.18 -22.19
CA LEU A 399 -25.19 6.35 -22.96
C LEU A 399 -26.01 6.41 -24.26
N PRO A 400 -26.95 7.38 -24.43
CA PRO A 400 -27.76 7.49 -25.63
C PRO A 400 -26.96 8.04 -26.81
N GLY A 401 -26.35 7.14 -27.57
CA GLY A 401 -25.70 7.43 -28.85
C GLY A 401 -24.20 7.69 -28.74
N GLY A 402 -23.42 6.91 -29.49
CA GLY A 402 -21.98 7.09 -29.60
C GLY A 402 -21.58 8.30 -30.44
N GLN A 403 -21.61 9.50 -29.86
CA GLN A 403 -20.60 10.49 -30.21
C GLN A 403 -19.43 10.31 -29.25
N SER A 404 -18.30 9.82 -29.79
CA SER A 404 -17.01 9.98 -29.13
C SER A 404 -16.71 11.48 -29.11
N THR A 405 -17.03 12.16 -28.00
CA THR A 405 -16.67 13.56 -27.78
C THR A 405 -15.17 13.66 -27.54
N THR A 406 -14.40 13.47 -28.63
CA THR A 406 -13.02 13.87 -28.72
C THR A 406 -12.96 15.32 -28.28
N LEU A 407 -12.20 15.61 -27.21
CA LEU A 407 -12.00 16.96 -26.68
C LEU A 407 -11.10 17.76 -27.64
N THR A 408 -11.65 18.07 -28.81
CA THR A 408 -11.06 18.98 -29.79
C THR A 408 -11.17 20.38 -29.23
N THR A 409 -10.11 20.80 -28.55
CA THR A 409 -9.97 22.15 -27.97
C THR A 409 -10.30 23.21 -29.02
N PHE A 410 -11.44 23.89 -28.87
CA PHE A 410 -11.85 25.01 -29.70
C PHE A 410 -11.00 26.25 -29.36
N HIS A 411 -9.74 26.24 -29.79
CA HIS A 411 -8.85 27.37 -29.64
C HIS A 411 -9.26 28.48 -30.61
N ARG A 412 -9.97 29.49 -30.11
CA ARG A 412 -10.25 30.70 -30.87
C ARG A 412 -8.93 31.44 -31.18
N GLY A 413 -8.68 31.67 -32.46
CA GLY A 413 -7.95 32.82 -33.00
C GLY A 413 -8.70 33.22 -34.29
N LEU A 414 -9.11 34.47 -34.51
CA LEU A 414 -8.34 35.72 -34.50
C LEU A 414 -7.30 35.80 -35.62
N SER A 415 -7.80 35.85 -36.86
CA SER A 415 -7.40 36.80 -37.90
C SER A 415 -8.62 37.07 -38.78
#